data_AF-A0A3C0GJY4-F1
#
_entry.id   AF-A0A3C0GJY4-F1
#
_cell.length_a   1.000
_cell.length_b   1.000
_cell.length_c   1.000
_cell.angle_alpha   90.00
_cell.angle_beta   90.00
_cell.angle_gamma   90.00
#
_symmetry.space_group_name_H-M   'P 1'
#
loop_
_entity.id
_entity.type
_entity.pdbx_description
1 polymer ?
#
loop_
_entity_poly.entity_id
_entity_poly.type
_entity_poly.pdbx_seq_one_letter_code
_entity_poly.pdbx_strand_id
1 'polypeptide(L)'
;QLLKNILTDSELVITVEENTSIGGIGSIMCEIVVDNEITTKLKRVSLEDKQEFCFGSRDWLIENGGIKKENIVDIIRNFHNG
;
A
#
# COMPACT_ATOMS: atom_id res chain seq x y z
N GLN A 1 -17.93 -9.09 -5.25
CA GLN A 1 -18.31 -8.17 -6.35
C GLN A 1 -17.66 -6.79 -6.21
N LEU A 2 -17.89 -6.05 -5.11
CA LEU A 2 -17.36 -4.68 -4.94
C LEU A 2 -15.85 -4.55 -5.16
N LEU A 3 -15.04 -5.39 -4.51
CA LEU A 3 -13.57 -5.32 -4.61
C LEU A 3 -13.07 -5.56 -6.03
N LYS A 4 -13.66 -6.52 -6.75
CA LYS A 4 -13.33 -6.79 -8.14
C LYS A 4 -13.61 -5.57 -9.00
N ASN A 5 -14.78 -4.94 -8.85
CA ASN A 5 -15.12 -3.73 -9.59
C ASN A 5 -14.12 -2.59 -9.30
N ILE A 6 -13.78 -2.34 -8.03
CA ILE A 6 -12.78 -1.32 -7.68
C ILE A 6 -11.45 -1.61 -8.36
N LEU A 7 -11.01 -2.87 -8.33
CA LEU A 7 -9.76 -3.27 -8.97
C LEU A 7 -9.82 -3.08 -10.49
N THR A 8 -10.87 -3.55 -11.17
CA THR A 8 -10.98 -3.47 -12.63
C THR A 8 -11.22 -2.05 -13.15
N ASP A 9 -11.87 -1.20 -12.36
CA ASP A 9 -12.26 0.16 -12.77
C ASP A 9 -11.18 1.20 -12.42
N SER A 10 -10.09 0.79 -11.77
CA SER A 10 -8.97 1.65 -11.38
C SER A 10 -7.72 1.35 -12.19
N GLU A 11 -7.02 2.37 -12.65
CA GLU A 11 -5.72 2.19 -13.32
C GLU A 11 -4.59 1.84 -12.32
N LEU A 12 -4.73 2.35 -11.09
CA LEU A 12 -3.83 2.14 -9.98
C LEU A 12 -4.62 1.94 -8.69
N VAL A 13 -4.29 0.88 -7.95
CA VAL A 13 -4.74 0.68 -6.57
C VAL A 13 -3.54 0.76 -5.64
N ILE A 14 -3.70 1.50 -4.54
CA ILE A 14 -2.67 1.64 -3.51
C ILE A 14 -3.26 1.09 -2.20
N THR A 15 -2.63 0.08 -1.62
CA THR A 15 -2.93 -0.34 -0.24
C THR A 15 -2.08 0.44 0.73
N VAL A 16 -2.66 0.84 1.85
CA VAL A 16 -1.98 1.55 2.93
C VAL A 16 -2.29 0.83 4.23
N GLU A 17 -1.27 0.33 4.92
CA GLU A 17 -1.45 -0.42 6.17
C GLU A 17 -0.39 -0.06 7.22
N GLU A 18 -0.83 0.20 8.46
CA GLU A 18 0.04 0.35 9.64
C GLU A 18 0.46 -1.04 10.17
N ASN A 19 0.99 -1.86 9.27
CA ASN A 19 1.43 -3.24 9.51
C ASN A 19 2.60 -3.58 8.57
N THR A 20 3.24 -4.74 8.79
CA THR A 20 4.26 -5.26 7.86
C THR A 20 3.67 -5.56 6.48
N SER A 21 4.50 -5.41 5.44
CA SER A 21 4.16 -5.77 4.06
C SER A 21 3.92 -7.27 3.83
N ILE A 22 4.28 -8.10 4.82
CA ILE A 22 4.31 -9.56 4.74
C ILE A 22 3.04 -10.13 5.38
N GLY A 23 2.17 -10.74 4.59
CA GLY A 23 0.93 -11.36 5.06
C GLY A 23 -0.15 -10.36 5.49
N GLY A 24 0.07 -9.06 5.21
CA GLY A 24 -0.88 -8.00 5.46
C GLY A 24 -1.94 -7.83 4.37
N ILE A 25 -2.61 -6.68 4.39
CA ILE A 25 -3.62 -6.29 3.41
C ILE A 25 -3.03 -6.27 2.01
N GLY A 26 -1.82 -5.71 1.85
CA GLY A 26 -1.14 -5.67 0.56
C GLY A 26 -0.91 -7.07 -0.02
N SER A 27 -0.58 -8.06 0.81
CA SER A 27 -0.40 -9.46 0.39
C SER A 27 -1.69 -10.09 -0.07
N ILE A 28 -2.77 -9.96 0.71
CA ILE A 28 -4.09 -10.50 0.35
C ILE A 28 -4.60 -9.87 -0.95
N MET A 29 -4.37 -8.57 -1.14
CA MET A 29 -4.73 -7.89 -2.38
C MET A 29 -3.93 -8.42 -3.58
N CYS A 30 -2.65 -8.75 -3.42
CA CYS A 30 -1.86 -9.40 -4.47
C CYS A 30 -2.44 -10.78 -4.83
N GLU A 31 -2.80 -11.60 -3.84
CA GLU A 31 -3.42 -12.92 -4.06
C GLU A 31 -4.73 -12.77 -4.85
N ILE A 32 -5.62 -11.86 -4.43
CA ILE A 32 -6.88 -11.61 -5.13
C ILE A 32 -6.65 -11.16 -6.57
N VAL A 33 -5.69 -10.26 -6.81
CA VAL A 33 -5.36 -9.78 -8.15
C VAL A 33 -4.88 -10.93 -9.04
N VAL A 34 -3.96 -11.76 -8.53
CA VAL A 34 -3.38 -12.89 -9.28
C VAL A 34 -4.41 -13.99 -9.52
N ASP A 35 -5.12 -14.44 -8.48
CA ASP A 35 -6.10 -15.53 -8.56
C ASP A 35 -7.30 -15.23 -9.46
N ASN A 36 -7.55 -13.95 -9.74
CA ASN A 36 -8.65 -13.50 -10.59
C ASN A 36 -8.18 -12.90 -11.92
N GLU A 37 -6.89 -13.06 -12.26
CA GLU A 37 -6.30 -12.59 -13.52
C GLU A 37 -6.53 -11.09 -13.79
N ILE A 38 -6.54 -10.28 -12.71
CA ILE A 38 -6.73 -8.84 -12.80
C ILE A 38 -5.37 -8.19 -13.11
N THR A 39 -5.35 -7.24 -14.05
CA THR A 39 -4.11 -6.62 -14.55
C THR A 39 -3.82 -5.22 -14.02
N THR A 40 -4.67 -4.72 -13.12
CA THR A 40 -4.52 -3.41 -12.48
C THR A 40 -3.21 -3.26 -11.74
N LYS A 41 -2.55 -2.11 -11.86
CA LYS A 41 -1.32 -1.85 -11.11
C LYS A 41 -1.65 -1.76 -9.62
N LEU A 42 -0.95 -2.54 -8.81
CA LEU A 42 -1.07 -2.55 -7.35
C LEU A 42 0.22 -2.05 -6.71
N LYS A 43 0.14 -1.02 -5.88
CA LYS A 43 1.24 -0.53 -5.04
C LYS A 43 0.90 -0.75 -3.58
N ARG A 44 1.89 -1.15 -2.79
CA ARG A 44 1.74 -1.46 -1.37
C ARG A 44 2.56 -0.47 -0.55
N VAL A 45 1.89 0.22 0.35
CA VAL A 45 2.50 1.12 1.33
C VAL A 45 2.25 0.53 2.71
N SER A 46 3.32 0.21 3.40
CA SER A 46 3.30 -0.51 4.67
C SER A 46 4.43 -0.01 5.57
N LEU A 47 4.47 -0.49 6.80
CA LEU A 47 5.67 -0.37 7.61
C LEU A 47 6.79 -1.22 7.01
N GLU A 48 8.03 -0.77 7.24
CA GLU A 48 9.20 -1.56 6.89
C GLU A 48 9.24 -2.82 7.76
N ASP A 49 9.75 -3.92 7.21
CA ASP A 49 9.91 -5.18 7.94
C ASP A 49 11.13 -5.10 8.86
N LYS A 50 11.05 -4.23 9.86
CA LYS A 50 12.08 -4.00 10.87
C LYS A 50 11.45 -3.85 12.23
N GLN A 51 12.19 -4.29 13.25
CA GLN A 51 11.79 -4.03 14.61
C GLN A 51 12.06 -2.56 14.93
N GLU A 52 11.00 -1.82 15.25
CA GLU A 52 11.12 -0.44 15.72
C GLU A 52 11.60 -0.45 17.18
N PHE A 53 12.83 -0.02 17.40
CA PHE A 53 13.38 0.20 18.75
C PHE A 53 13.12 1.63 19.25
N CYS A 54 12.39 2.41 18.46
CA CYS A 54 12.06 3.79 18.76
C CYS A 54 10.67 3.88 19.42
N PHE A 55 10.56 4.69 20.45
CA PHE A 55 9.31 4.94 21.17
C PHE A 55 8.92 6.41 20.97
N GLY A 56 7.70 6.65 20.52
CA GLY A 56 7.21 7.99 20.20
C GLY A 56 5.69 8.03 20.10
N SER A 57 5.15 9.21 19.78
CA SER A 57 3.73 9.33 19.43
C SER A 57 3.44 8.58 18.14
N ARG A 58 2.16 8.26 17.89
CA ARG A 58 1.73 7.65 16.63
C ARG A 58 2.16 8.48 15.42
N ASP A 59 1.97 9.80 15.48
CA ASP A 59 2.36 10.70 14.40
C ASP A 59 3.86 10.64 14.14
N TRP A 60 4.68 10.58 15.21
CA TRP A 60 6.12 10.40 15.07
C TRP A 60 6.48 9.04 14.44
N LEU A 61 5.80 7.96 14.82
CA LEU A 61 6.02 6.64 14.21
C LEU A 61 5.61 6.59 12.74
N ILE A 62 4.52 7.27 12.36
CA ILE A 62 4.10 7.41 10.96
C ILE A 62 5.09 8.30 10.17
N GLU A 63 5.54 9.40 10.77
CA GLU A 63 6.57 10.29 10.23
C GLU A 63 7.98 9.70 10.23
N ASN A 64 8.24 8.57 10.87
CA ASN A 64 9.53 7.87 10.76
C ASN A 64 9.38 6.51 10.08
N GLY A 65 8.14 6.06 9.89
CA GLY A 65 7.77 4.88 9.11
C GLY A 65 7.56 5.19 7.62
N GLY A 66 7.35 4.12 6.85
CA GLY A 66 7.20 4.18 5.38
C GLY A 66 5.87 4.77 4.88
N ILE A 67 4.94 5.18 5.76
CA ILE A 67 3.52 5.44 5.44
C ILE A 67 3.17 6.94 5.46
N LYS A 68 4.16 7.80 5.21
CA LYS A 68 3.92 9.24 5.17
C LYS A 68 2.99 9.63 4.03
N LYS A 69 2.19 10.67 4.25
CA LYS A 69 1.33 11.27 3.21
C LYS A 69 2.14 11.63 1.97
N GLU A 70 3.33 12.20 2.16
CA GLU A 70 4.22 12.63 1.08
C GLU A 70 4.61 11.46 0.19
N ASN A 71 4.93 10.29 0.77
CA ASN A 71 5.26 9.08 0.02
C ASN A 71 4.08 8.64 -0.86
N ILE A 72 2.84 8.69 -0.33
CA ILE A 72 1.64 8.31 -1.08
C ILE A 72 1.40 9.30 -2.23
N VAL A 73 1.52 10.60 -1.97
CA VAL A 73 1.37 11.64 -2.99
C VAL A 73 2.42 11.47 -4.10
N ASP A 74 3.66 11.14 -3.76
CA ASP A 74 4.73 10.94 -4.73
C ASP A 74 4.51 9.67 -5.57
N ILE A 75 3.98 8.60 -4.99
CA ILE A 75 3.55 7.41 -5.75
C ILE A 75 2.50 7.80 -6.80
N ILE A 76 1.49 8.58 -6.41
CA ILE A 76 0.42 9.02 -7.32
C ILE A 76 0.99 9.90 -8.44
N ARG A 77 1.84 10.88 -8.11
CA ARG A 77 2.47 11.76 -9.10
C ARG A 77 3.35 11.00 -10.08
N ASN A 78 4.18 10.08 -9.58
CA ASN A 78 5.08 9.28 -10.42
C ASN A 78 4.30 8.32 -11.33
N PHE A 79 3.13 7.84 -10.91
CA PHE A 79 2.27 7.04 -11.76
C PHE A 79 1.64 7.85 -12.91
N HIS A 80 1.23 9.11 -12.66
CA HIS A 80 0.62 9.94 -13.70
C HIS A 80 1.62 10.51 -14.71
N ASN A 81 2.87 10.74 -14.27
CA ASN A 81 3.91 11.35 -15.10
C ASN A 81 4.73 10.33 -15.92
N GLY A 82 4.49 9.02 -15.74
CA GLY A 82 5.27 7.93 -16.34
C GLY A 82 4.48 7.02 -17.27
#